data_AF-A0A5J4UAU3-F1
#
_entry.id   AF-A0A5J4UAU3-F1
#
_cell.length_a   1.000
_cell.length_b   1.000
_cell.length_c   1.000
_cell.angle_alpha   90.00
_cell.angle_beta   90.00
_cell.angle_gamma   90.00
#
_symmetry.space_group_name_H-M   'P 1'
#
loop_
_entity.id
_entity.type
_entity.pdbx_description
1 polymer ?
#
loop_
_entity_poly.entity_id
_entity_poly.type
_entity_poly.pdbx_seq_one_letter_code
_entity_poly.pdbx_strand_id
1 'polypeptide(L)'
;MPRQTIKINEFTLTFNDGGCDQIDKIIGPIDADRLMQKNIVDSNCIEQDILPKDNINDAIEYLKSNEVPQIDELYQALFKRETFRHCSVYVSDQNNSKIISAANVGIQHENIYPNELQQLVDFAQGYDQPNKIIVLFACYLLYERIHPHDHGNGRMGRLLFLEYIYQLTDSFIPLSSALRYNKQVKQLMNEVFKSISFGETMKKRQVKSGDAAIYRVEIQEMDLNRFYEIINDNQRTKQQYYTIDLDDNTSNLIIKLLNMIRV
;
A
#
# COMPACT_ATOMS: atom_id res chain seq x y z
N MET A 1 -16.72 -9.94 17.21
CA MET A 1 -17.25 -10.17 15.84
C MET A 1 -16.77 -11.54 15.37
N PRO A 2 -17.52 -12.30 14.54
CA PRO A 2 -17.02 -13.57 14.04
C PRO A 2 -15.80 -13.32 13.16
N ARG A 3 -14.71 -14.03 13.48
CA ARG A 3 -13.45 -13.96 12.75
C ARG A 3 -13.55 -14.80 11.50
N GLN A 4 -13.21 -14.21 10.35
CA GLN A 4 -13.22 -14.86 9.05
C GLN A 4 -11.80 -15.05 8.57
N THR A 5 -11.54 -16.17 7.90
CA THR A 5 -10.28 -16.44 7.20
C THR A 5 -10.57 -16.87 5.77
N ILE A 6 -9.94 -16.19 4.82
CA ILE A 6 -9.99 -16.51 3.39
C ILE A 6 -8.59 -16.93 2.96
N LYS A 7 -8.50 -18.06 2.26
CA LYS A 7 -7.25 -18.53 1.62
C LYS A 7 -7.34 -18.34 0.12
N ILE A 8 -6.30 -17.76 -0.47
CA ILE A 8 -6.19 -17.48 -1.90
C ILE A 8 -4.84 -18.03 -2.34
N ASN A 9 -4.81 -19.32 -2.69
CA ASN A 9 -3.55 -20.03 -2.95
C ASN A 9 -2.55 -19.84 -1.79
N GLU A 10 -1.47 -19.09 -2.02
CA GLU A 10 -0.41 -18.78 -1.04
C GLU A 10 -0.82 -17.70 -0.02
N PHE A 11 -1.81 -16.87 -0.34
CA PHE A 11 -2.24 -15.76 0.52
C PHE A 11 -3.28 -16.21 1.55
N THR A 12 -3.23 -15.59 2.71
CA THR A 12 -4.23 -15.75 3.75
C THR A 12 -4.67 -14.40 4.28
N LEU A 13 -5.96 -14.11 4.19
CA LEU A 13 -6.59 -12.92 4.77
C LEU A 13 -7.38 -13.36 5.99
N THR A 14 -7.13 -12.77 7.15
CA THR A 14 -7.94 -12.96 8.36
C THR A 14 -8.41 -11.60 8.86
N PHE A 15 -9.71 -11.48 9.15
CA PHE A 15 -10.33 -10.24 9.60
C PHE A 15 -11.59 -10.53 10.40
N ASN A 16 -12.14 -9.51 11.05
CA ASN A 16 -13.41 -9.60 11.75
C ASN A 16 -14.54 -9.02 10.91
N ASP A 17 -15.66 -9.75 10.84
CA ASP A 17 -16.87 -9.25 10.17
C ASP A 17 -17.50 -8.11 10.97
N GLY A 18 -17.27 -6.88 10.50
CA GLY A 18 -17.82 -5.66 11.08
C GLY A 18 -19.10 -5.17 10.40
N GLY A 19 -19.65 -5.89 9.42
CA GLY A 19 -20.80 -5.43 8.63
C GLY A 19 -20.48 -4.26 7.70
N CYS A 20 -19.26 -4.18 7.16
CA CYS A 20 -18.83 -3.10 6.27
C CYS A 20 -19.67 -2.99 4.99
N ASP A 21 -20.39 -4.04 4.59
CA ASP A 21 -21.15 -4.07 3.31
C ASP A 21 -22.61 -3.67 3.46
N GLN A 22 -23.05 -3.30 4.67
CA GLN A 22 -24.39 -2.70 4.88
C GLN A 22 -24.44 -1.23 4.43
N ILE A 23 -23.59 -0.85 3.48
CA ILE A 23 -23.44 0.51 3.00
C ILE A 23 -24.30 0.65 1.75
N ASP A 24 -25.50 1.23 1.95
CA ASP A 24 -26.48 1.46 0.90
C ASP A 24 -25.91 2.27 -0.27
N LYS A 25 -26.30 1.88 -1.49
CA LYS A 25 -26.00 2.58 -2.75
C LYS A 25 -26.85 3.85 -2.84
N ILE A 26 -26.24 5.01 -3.01
CA ILE A 26 -26.96 6.24 -3.39
C ILE A 26 -26.39 6.71 -4.74
N ILE A 27 -27.21 6.59 -5.78
CA ILE A 27 -26.77 6.87 -7.16
C ILE A 27 -27.17 8.29 -7.59
N GLY A 28 -26.19 9.01 -8.10
CA GLY A 28 -26.34 9.96 -9.21
C GLY A 28 -25.38 9.55 -10.34
N PRO A 29 -25.57 10.00 -11.59
CA PRO A 29 -24.64 9.69 -12.67
C PRO A 29 -23.28 10.33 -12.40
N ILE A 30 -22.26 9.52 -12.13
CA ILE A 30 -20.87 9.96 -11.95
C ILE A 30 -20.13 9.77 -13.28
N ASP A 31 -19.46 10.81 -13.73
CA ASP A 31 -18.50 10.74 -14.83
C ASP A 31 -17.26 9.93 -14.37
N ALA A 32 -17.28 8.63 -14.67
CA ALA A 32 -16.26 7.67 -14.26
C ALA A 32 -14.86 8.06 -14.75
N ASP A 33 -14.73 8.57 -15.97
CA ASP A 33 -13.45 8.98 -16.56
C ASP A 33 -12.87 10.18 -15.81
N ARG A 34 -13.72 11.18 -15.51
CA ARG A 34 -13.31 12.35 -14.71
C ARG A 34 -12.93 11.97 -13.28
N LEU A 35 -13.63 11.01 -12.68
CA LEU A 35 -13.27 10.51 -11.35
C LEU A 35 -11.94 9.73 -11.38
N MET A 36 -11.65 8.96 -12.45
CA MET A 36 -10.40 8.19 -12.57
C MET A 36 -9.21 9.13 -12.68
N GLN A 37 -9.34 10.12 -13.56
CA GLN A 37 -8.35 11.16 -13.71
C GLN A 37 -8.12 11.89 -12.38
N LYS A 38 -9.20 12.25 -11.68
CA LYS A 38 -9.10 12.89 -10.37
C LYS A 38 -8.36 12.01 -9.37
N ASN A 39 -8.64 10.70 -9.31
CA ASN A 39 -8.02 9.79 -8.36
C ASN A 39 -6.52 9.63 -8.59
N ILE A 40 -6.09 9.41 -9.84
CA ILE A 40 -4.67 9.30 -10.17
C ILE A 40 -3.94 10.63 -9.90
N VAL A 41 -4.57 11.76 -10.24
CA VAL A 41 -4.01 13.09 -9.94
C VAL A 41 -3.94 13.36 -8.44
N ASP A 42 -4.98 13.02 -7.68
CA ASP A 42 -4.99 13.17 -6.22
C ASP A 42 -3.93 12.25 -5.59
N SER A 43 -3.73 11.05 -6.14
CA SER A 43 -2.64 10.13 -5.78
C SER A 43 -1.26 10.73 -6.07
N ASN A 44 -1.07 11.45 -7.18
CA ASN A 44 0.22 12.12 -7.45
C ASN A 44 0.59 13.19 -6.42
N CYS A 45 -0.39 13.78 -5.74
CA CYS A 45 -0.14 14.82 -4.74
C CYS A 45 0.21 14.28 -3.35
N ILE A 46 0.00 12.98 -3.10
CA ILE A 46 0.28 12.35 -1.80
C ILE A 46 1.48 11.41 -1.83
N GLU A 47 1.95 11.04 -3.02
CA GLU A 47 3.14 10.20 -3.24
C GLU A 47 4.38 11.06 -3.53
N GLN A 48 5.58 10.47 -3.37
CA GLN A 48 6.84 11.17 -3.67
C GLN A 48 7.12 11.28 -5.17
N ASP A 49 6.69 10.29 -5.96
CA ASP A 49 6.88 10.29 -7.41
C ASP A 49 5.71 10.98 -8.13
N ILE A 50 6.03 12.00 -8.92
CA ILE A 50 5.04 12.74 -9.70
C ILE A 50 4.98 12.13 -11.09
N LEU A 51 3.82 11.59 -11.47
CA LEU A 51 3.60 11.05 -12.80
C LEU A 51 3.38 12.19 -13.82
N PRO A 52 4.03 12.13 -15.00
CA PRO A 52 3.69 12.98 -16.13
C PRO A 52 2.23 12.81 -16.56
N LYS A 53 1.63 13.87 -17.10
CA LYS A 53 0.24 13.86 -17.58
C LYS A 53 -0.01 12.76 -18.61
N ASP A 54 0.95 12.52 -19.50
CA ASP A 54 0.80 11.52 -20.56
C ASP A 54 0.72 10.11 -19.98
N ASN A 55 1.55 9.77 -18.97
CA ASN A 55 1.47 8.49 -18.27
C ASN A 55 0.13 8.29 -17.56
N ILE A 56 -0.45 9.36 -16.99
CA ILE A 56 -1.79 9.29 -16.37
C ILE A 56 -2.84 8.97 -17.44
N ASN A 57 -2.78 9.62 -18.60
CA ASN A 57 -3.72 9.35 -19.69
C ASN A 57 -3.56 7.92 -20.22
N ASP A 58 -2.32 7.45 -20.42
CA ASP A 58 -2.03 6.08 -20.84
C ASP A 58 -2.62 5.06 -19.86
N ALA A 59 -2.47 5.28 -18.55
CA ALA A 59 -3.03 4.41 -17.53
C ALA A 59 -4.57 4.44 -17.50
N ILE A 60 -5.20 5.59 -17.76
CA ILE A 60 -6.66 5.69 -17.86
C ILE A 60 -7.17 4.90 -19.07
N GLU A 61 -6.57 5.09 -20.24
CA GLU A 61 -6.95 4.35 -21.45
C GLU A 61 -6.73 2.84 -21.30
N TYR A 62 -5.65 2.45 -20.63
CA TYR A 62 -5.40 1.05 -20.25
C TYR A 62 -6.52 0.50 -19.35
N LEU A 63 -6.86 1.20 -18.25
CA LEU A 63 -7.88 0.75 -17.30
C LEU A 63 -9.29 0.72 -17.93
N LYS A 64 -9.56 1.57 -18.94
CA LYS A 64 -10.81 1.54 -19.71
C LYS A 64 -10.95 0.34 -20.62
N SER A 65 -9.81 -0.17 -21.10
CA SER A 65 -9.76 -1.23 -22.10
C SER A 65 -9.68 -2.63 -21.49
N ASN A 66 -9.45 -2.73 -20.17
CA ASN A 66 -9.19 -4.00 -19.48
C ASN A 66 -10.13 -4.18 -18.28
N GLU A 67 -10.87 -5.29 -18.28
CA GLU A 67 -11.79 -5.63 -17.18
C GLU A 67 -11.04 -5.95 -15.88
N VAL A 68 -9.93 -6.68 -15.98
CA VAL A 68 -9.02 -7.01 -14.87
C VAL A 68 -7.64 -6.45 -15.21
N PRO A 69 -7.12 -5.48 -14.44
CA PRO A 69 -5.80 -4.92 -14.70
C PRO A 69 -4.70 -5.95 -14.41
N GLN A 70 -3.85 -6.19 -15.40
CA GLN A 70 -2.54 -6.83 -15.20
C GLN A 70 -1.60 -5.85 -14.50
N ILE A 71 -0.89 -6.32 -13.46
CA ILE A 71 0.01 -5.49 -12.64
C ILE A 71 1.12 -4.89 -13.49
N ASP A 72 1.74 -5.69 -14.34
CA ASP A 72 2.88 -5.26 -15.16
C ASP A 72 2.47 -4.22 -16.20
N GLU A 73 1.40 -4.44 -16.95
CA GLU A 73 0.91 -3.51 -17.97
C GLU A 73 0.45 -2.18 -17.34
N LEU A 74 -0.29 -2.22 -16.22
CA LEU A 74 -0.69 -1.00 -15.50
C LEU A 74 0.54 -0.24 -14.98
N TYR A 75 1.51 -0.94 -14.42
CA TYR A 75 2.74 -0.33 -13.93
C TYR A 75 3.54 0.30 -15.07
N GLN A 76 3.65 -0.38 -16.22
CA GLN A 76 4.30 0.18 -17.41
C GLN A 76 3.60 1.44 -17.92
N ALA A 77 2.27 1.45 -17.95
CA ALA A 77 1.50 2.63 -18.35
C ALA A 77 1.77 3.84 -17.43
N LEU A 78 1.80 3.61 -16.12
CA LEU A 78 2.03 4.66 -15.12
C LEU A 78 3.48 5.13 -15.06
N PHE A 79 4.45 4.23 -15.15
CA PHE A 79 5.84 4.52 -14.76
C PHE A 79 6.88 4.35 -15.86
N LYS A 80 6.56 3.65 -16.96
CA LYS A 80 7.47 3.39 -18.10
C LYS A 80 8.84 2.82 -17.66
N ARG A 81 8.84 1.96 -16.64
CA ARG A 81 10.04 1.39 -16.00
C ARG A 81 9.75 -0.02 -15.52
N GLU A 82 10.78 -0.78 -15.21
CA GLU A 82 10.65 -2.16 -14.72
C GLU A 82 9.66 -2.28 -13.55
N THR A 83 8.79 -3.29 -13.62
CA THR A 83 7.67 -3.45 -12.70
C THR A 83 8.14 -3.89 -11.32
N PHE A 84 8.85 -5.02 -11.24
CA PHE A 84 9.25 -5.61 -9.96
C PHE A 84 10.68 -5.22 -9.63
N ARG A 85 10.92 -4.87 -8.37
CA ARG A 85 12.26 -4.51 -7.91
C ARG A 85 13.18 -5.72 -7.84
N HIS A 86 14.48 -5.45 -7.92
CA HIS A 86 15.56 -6.46 -7.81
C HIS A 86 16.47 -6.25 -6.61
N CYS A 87 16.01 -5.48 -5.63
CA CYS A 87 16.74 -5.22 -4.40
C CYS A 87 15.78 -5.14 -3.21
N SER A 88 16.31 -5.30 -2.00
CA SER A 88 15.57 -5.13 -0.76
C SER A 88 15.28 -3.64 -0.54
N VAL A 89 14.02 -3.31 -0.27
CA VAL A 89 13.58 -1.92 -0.03
C VAL A 89 12.82 -1.81 1.28
N TYR A 90 12.82 -0.61 1.83
CA TYR A 90 12.04 -0.28 3.02
C TYR A 90 11.39 1.09 2.87
N VAL A 91 10.26 1.27 3.54
CA VAL A 91 9.57 2.56 3.66
C VAL A 91 10.18 3.30 4.84
N SER A 92 10.85 4.43 4.59
CA SER A 92 11.44 5.27 5.64
C SER A 92 10.38 5.75 6.63
N ASP A 93 10.74 5.78 7.92
CA ASP A 93 9.92 6.36 8.99
C ASP A 93 10.69 7.50 9.71
N GLN A 94 10.64 7.57 11.05
CA GLN A 94 11.15 8.63 11.92
C GLN A 94 12.69 8.75 11.94
N ASN A 95 13.30 8.93 10.77
CA ASN A 95 14.73 9.15 10.64
C ASN A 95 15.12 10.52 11.22
N ASN A 96 16.02 10.51 12.20
CA ASN A 96 16.57 11.73 12.80
C ASN A 96 18.04 11.53 13.19
N SER A 97 18.63 12.46 13.93
CA SER A 97 20.04 12.36 14.33
C SER A 97 20.36 11.18 15.25
N LYS A 98 19.35 10.52 15.84
CA LYS A 98 19.50 9.44 16.83
C LYS A 98 19.03 8.08 16.36
N ILE A 99 18.12 8.00 15.39
CA ILE A 99 17.54 6.74 14.91
C ILE A 99 17.46 6.68 13.39
N ILE A 100 17.59 5.47 12.86
CA ILE A 100 17.13 5.08 11.53
C ILE A 100 15.97 4.11 11.73
N SER A 101 14.85 4.35 11.08
CA SER A 101 13.70 3.44 11.11
C SER A 101 13.06 3.26 9.74
N ALA A 102 12.57 2.03 9.56
CA ALA A 102 11.69 1.64 8.48
C ALA A 102 10.28 1.46 9.07
N ALA A 103 9.28 2.10 8.48
CA ALA A 103 7.88 1.82 8.77
C ALA A 103 7.51 0.40 8.31
N ASN A 104 8.02 -0.01 7.16
CA ASN A 104 7.84 -1.34 6.60
C ASN A 104 9.11 -1.77 5.87
N VAL A 105 9.47 -3.04 5.99
CA VAL A 105 10.50 -3.70 5.19
C VAL A 105 9.81 -4.63 4.21
N GLY A 106 9.94 -4.35 2.91
CA GLY A 106 9.34 -5.17 1.86
C GLY A 106 9.89 -6.60 1.85
N ILE A 107 9.21 -7.50 1.15
CA ILE A 107 9.68 -8.89 1.01
C ILE A 107 11.04 -8.95 0.30
N GLN A 108 11.86 -9.97 0.51
CA GLN A 108 13.05 -10.15 -0.33
C GLN A 108 12.64 -10.32 -1.80
N HIS A 109 13.38 -9.69 -2.72
CA HIS A 109 12.94 -9.56 -4.11
C HIS A 109 12.86 -10.91 -4.84
N GLU A 110 13.66 -11.88 -4.43
CA GLU A 110 13.65 -13.26 -4.90
C GLU A 110 12.35 -14.01 -4.54
N ASN A 111 11.58 -13.47 -3.59
CA ASN A 111 10.28 -14.01 -3.19
C ASN A 111 9.09 -13.20 -3.74
N ILE A 112 9.35 -12.26 -4.66
CA ILE A 112 8.30 -11.59 -5.44
C ILE A 112 8.01 -12.47 -6.65
N TYR A 113 6.86 -13.13 -6.65
CA TYR A 113 6.40 -13.95 -7.76
C TYR A 113 5.25 -13.23 -8.49
N PRO A 114 5.47 -12.69 -9.71
CA PRO A 114 4.46 -11.91 -10.44
C PRO A 114 3.11 -12.61 -10.56
N ASN A 115 3.12 -13.91 -10.89
CA ASN A 115 1.89 -14.69 -11.04
C ASN A 115 1.10 -14.82 -9.74
N GLU A 116 1.77 -14.92 -8.59
CA GLU A 116 1.10 -14.99 -7.30
C GLU A 116 0.47 -13.63 -6.96
N LEU A 117 1.21 -12.53 -7.17
CA LEU A 117 0.64 -11.19 -6.97
C LEU A 117 -0.53 -10.91 -7.91
N GLN A 118 -0.49 -11.41 -9.15
CA GLN A 118 -1.61 -11.28 -10.08
C GLN A 118 -2.84 -12.05 -9.58
N GLN A 119 -2.66 -13.27 -9.04
CA GLN A 119 -3.76 -14.04 -8.44
C GLN A 119 -4.46 -13.29 -7.30
N LEU A 120 -3.75 -12.44 -6.56
CA LEU A 120 -4.37 -11.60 -5.52
C LEU A 120 -5.30 -10.55 -6.14
N VAL A 121 -4.93 -9.92 -7.27
CA VAL A 121 -5.82 -8.97 -7.95
C VAL A 121 -6.95 -9.68 -8.68
N ASP A 122 -6.69 -10.82 -9.35
CA ASP A 122 -7.74 -11.61 -9.99
C ASP A 122 -8.81 -12.05 -8.96
N PHE A 123 -8.37 -12.48 -7.76
CA PHE A 123 -9.26 -12.77 -6.65
C PHE A 123 -10.08 -11.54 -6.22
N ALA A 124 -9.43 -10.40 -6.01
CA ALA A 124 -10.09 -9.18 -5.56
C ALA A 124 -11.16 -8.71 -6.55
N GLN A 125 -10.87 -8.77 -7.86
CA GLN A 125 -11.80 -8.39 -8.92
C GLN A 125 -12.99 -9.36 -9.02
N GLY A 126 -12.75 -10.66 -8.83
CA GLY A 126 -13.79 -11.69 -8.81
C GLY A 126 -14.59 -11.79 -7.51
N TYR A 127 -14.24 -11.03 -6.46
CA TYR A 127 -14.88 -11.15 -5.15
C TYR A 127 -16.24 -10.43 -5.12
N ASP A 128 -17.31 -11.20 -4.97
CA ASP A 128 -18.70 -10.70 -4.90
C ASP A 128 -19.47 -11.25 -3.68
N GLN A 129 -18.74 -11.67 -2.65
CA GLN A 129 -19.34 -12.12 -1.39
C GLN A 129 -19.54 -10.94 -0.43
N PRO A 130 -20.33 -11.11 0.66
CA PRO A 130 -20.29 -10.18 1.77
C PRO A 130 -18.85 -9.97 2.27
N ASN A 131 -18.61 -8.86 2.91
CA ASN A 131 -17.32 -8.32 3.36
C ASN A 131 -16.39 -7.86 2.25
N LYS A 132 -16.92 -7.60 1.04
CA LYS A 132 -16.14 -7.14 -0.12
C LYS A 132 -15.24 -5.96 0.23
N ILE A 133 -15.74 -4.94 0.92
CA ILE A 133 -14.94 -3.73 1.16
C ILE A 133 -13.73 -4.03 2.06
N ILE A 134 -13.94 -4.75 3.17
CA ILE A 134 -12.85 -5.08 4.08
C ILE A 134 -11.87 -6.08 3.46
N VAL A 135 -12.35 -6.99 2.60
CA VAL A 135 -11.51 -7.92 1.83
C VAL A 135 -10.62 -7.17 0.84
N LEU A 136 -11.17 -6.22 0.09
CA LEU A 136 -10.40 -5.37 -0.82
C LEU A 136 -9.38 -4.52 -0.08
N PHE A 137 -9.76 -3.96 1.08
CA PHE A 137 -8.83 -3.23 1.94
C PHE A 137 -7.72 -4.12 2.49
N ALA A 138 -8.03 -5.37 2.86
CA ALA A 138 -7.02 -6.35 3.28
C ALA A 138 -6.05 -6.70 2.14
N CYS A 139 -6.54 -6.86 0.90
CA CYS A 139 -5.69 -7.06 -0.28
C CYS A 139 -4.75 -5.87 -0.51
N TYR A 140 -5.25 -4.64 -0.40
CA TYR A 140 -4.44 -3.43 -0.47
C TYR A 140 -3.33 -3.41 0.60
N LEU A 141 -3.69 -3.64 1.87
CA LEU A 141 -2.71 -3.62 2.96
C LEU A 141 -1.66 -4.72 2.82
N LEU A 142 -2.06 -5.90 2.32
CA LEU A 142 -1.16 -7.00 2.04
C LEU A 142 -0.17 -6.62 0.91
N TYR A 143 -0.67 -5.99 -0.15
CA TYR A 143 0.16 -5.51 -1.25
C TYR A 143 1.18 -4.45 -0.79
N GLU A 144 0.74 -3.49 0.04
CA GLU A 144 1.60 -2.48 0.65
C GLU A 144 2.71 -3.08 1.51
N ARG A 145 2.37 -4.12 2.29
CA ARG A 145 3.34 -4.85 3.12
C ARG A 145 4.38 -5.57 2.26
N ILE A 146 3.94 -6.27 1.21
CA ILE A 146 4.82 -6.99 0.28
C ILE A 146 5.78 -6.00 -0.40
N HIS A 147 5.26 -4.83 -0.78
CA HIS A 147 6.01 -3.72 -1.37
C HIS A 147 6.80 -4.17 -2.61
N PRO A 148 6.13 -4.64 -3.69
CA PRO A 148 6.79 -5.31 -4.81
C PRO A 148 7.56 -4.40 -5.77
N HIS A 149 7.36 -3.08 -5.69
CA HIS A 149 7.95 -2.10 -6.59
C HIS A 149 8.98 -1.21 -5.88
N ASP A 150 9.88 -0.60 -6.64
CA ASP A 150 10.79 0.43 -6.11
C ASP A 150 10.04 1.69 -5.66
N HIS A 151 9.00 2.05 -6.42
CA HIS A 151 8.14 3.19 -6.11
C HIS A 151 6.71 2.94 -6.58
N GLY A 152 5.78 3.73 -6.04
CA GLY A 152 4.39 3.73 -6.47
C GLY A 152 3.55 2.59 -5.90
N ASN A 153 4.05 1.83 -4.91
CA ASN A 153 3.29 0.76 -4.24
C ASN A 153 1.92 1.26 -3.76
N GLY A 154 1.90 2.39 -3.03
CA GLY A 154 0.68 3.03 -2.54
C GLY A 154 -0.34 3.28 -3.64
N ARG A 155 0.12 3.88 -4.75
CA ARG A 155 -0.71 4.18 -5.91
C ARG A 155 -1.22 2.91 -6.58
N MET A 156 -0.35 1.93 -6.82
CA MET A 156 -0.71 0.65 -7.43
C MET A 156 -1.73 -0.10 -6.59
N GLY A 157 -1.48 -0.24 -5.29
CA GLY A 157 -2.39 -0.93 -4.38
C GLY A 157 -3.77 -0.26 -4.33
N ARG A 158 -3.83 1.08 -4.28
CA ARG A 158 -5.12 1.77 -4.34
C ARG A 158 -5.84 1.55 -5.66
N LEU A 159 -5.17 1.69 -6.81
CA LEU A 159 -5.78 1.49 -8.13
C LEU A 159 -6.27 0.06 -8.35
N LEU A 160 -5.49 -0.94 -7.91
CA LEU A 160 -5.81 -2.35 -8.09
C LEU A 160 -6.98 -2.82 -7.19
N PHE A 161 -7.10 -2.28 -5.98
CA PHE A 161 -8.00 -2.85 -4.96
C PHE A 161 -9.09 -1.91 -4.45
N LEU A 162 -8.89 -0.59 -4.42
CA LEU A 162 -9.79 0.35 -3.75
C LEU A 162 -10.39 1.43 -4.66
N GLU A 163 -9.71 1.78 -5.74
CA GLU A 163 -10.05 2.91 -6.61
C GLU A 163 -10.40 2.46 -8.02
N TYR A 164 -10.64 1.17 -8.22
CA TYR A 164 -11.15 0.66 -9.49
C TYR A 164 -12.59 1.15 -9.69
N ILE A 165 -12.70 2.21 -10.50
CA ILE A 165 -13.90 3.06 -10.56
C ILE A 165 -15.14 2.33 -11.04
N TYR A 166 -14.97 1.35 -11.93
CA TYR A 166 -16.11 0.63 -12.49
C TYR A 166 -16.79 -0.31 -11.48
N GLN A 167 -16.27 -0.44 -10.25
CA GLN A 167 -16.84 -1.34 -9.23
C GLN A 167 -17.21 -0.71 -7.88
N LEU A 168 -16.65 0.44 -7.47
CA LEU A 168 -16.68 0.86 -6.05
C LEU A 168 -17.09 2.31 -5.74
N THR A 169 -17.31 3.16 -6.75
CA THR A 169 -17.37 4.63 -6.53
C THR A 169 -18.72 5.20 -6.14
N ASP A 170 -19.77 4.39 -6.07
CA ASP A 170 -21.13 4.88 -5.77
C ASP A 170 -21.42 5.04 -4.27
N SER A 171 -20.50 4.63 -3.40
CA SER A 171 -20.69 4.66 -1.94
C SER A 171 -19.59 5.40 -1.17
N PHE A 172 -18.44 5.70 -1.78
CA PHE A 172 -17.30 6.30 -1.09
C PHE A 172 -16.53 7.30 -1.95
N ILE A 173 -15.97 8.30 -1.27
CA ILE A 173 -14.88 9.13 -1.76
C ILE A 173 -13.64 8.24 -1.92
N PRO A 174 -13.02 8.20 -3.11
CA PRO A 174 -11.80 7.43 -3.35
C PRO A 174 -10.69 7.75 -2.35
N LEU A 175 -9.93 6.73 -1.93
CA LEU A 175 -8.98 6.85 -0.83
C LEU A 175 -7.89 7.92 -1.10
N SER A 176 -7.39 8.03 -2.33
CA SER A 176 -6.41 9.04 -2.76
C SER A 176 -6.95 10.45 -2.58
N SER A 177 -8.22 10.69 -2.94
CA SER A 177 -8.90 11.95 -2.69
C SER A 177 -8.98 12.23 -1.18
N ALA A 178 -9.43 11.25 -0.39
CA ALA A 178 -9.57 11.42 1.05
C ALA A 178 -8.21 11.66 1.75
N LEU A 179 -7.15 10.93 1.37
CA LEU A 179 -5.80 11.10 1.89
C LEU A 179 -5.20 12.46 1.53
N ARG A 180 -5.53 13.00 0.35
CA ARG A 180 -5.07 14.31 -0.09
C ARG A 180 -5.70 15.44 0.73
N TYR A 181 -7.01 15.40 0.94
CA TYR A 181 -7.75 16.54 1.49
C TYR A 181 -8.11 16.40 2.98
N ASN A 182 -8.03 15.20 3.57
CA ASN A 182 -8.41 14.97 4.96
C ASN A 182 -7.23 14.48 5.82
N LYS A 183 -6.70 15.39 6.64
CA LYS A 183 -5.59 15.09 7.57
C LYS A 183 -5.92 13.98 8.57
N GLN A 184 -7.17 13.89 9.02
CA GLN A 184 -7.58 12.85 9.97
C GLN A 184 -7.60 11.47 9.29
N VAL A 185 -8.04 11.38 8.03
CA VAL A 185 -7.96 10.14 7.24
C VAL A 185 -6.50 9.73 7.06
N LYS A 186 -5.60 10.67 6.75
CA LYS A 186 -4.15 10.39 6.65
C LYS A 186 -3.57 9.86 7.97
N GLN A 187 -3.92 10.47 9.10
CA GLN A 187 -3.49 9.99 10.41
C GLN A 187 -4.00 8.58 10.71
N LEU A 188 -5.27 8.33 10.42
CA LEU A 188 -5.90 7.03 10.64
C LEU A 188 -5.27 5.93 9.77
N MET A 189 -5.00 6.24 8.49
CA MET A 189 -4.32 5.33 7.57
C MET A 189 -2.90 4.98 8.07
N ASN A 190 -2.18 5.96 8.61
CA ASN A 190 -0.86 5.70 9.21
C ASN A 190 -0.95 4.75 10.41
N GLU A 191 -1.99 4.85 11.25
CA GLU A 191 -2.20 3.91 12.35
C GLU A 191 -2.55 2.51 11.86
N VAL A 192 -3.36 2.38 10.80
CA VAL A 192 -3.62 1.09 10.14
C VAL A 192 -2.33 0.49 9.59
N PHE A 193 -1.47 1.28 8.95
CA PHE A 193 -0.20 0.76 8.44
C PHE A 193 0.72 0.28 9.56
N LYS A 194 0.79 0.97 10.69
CA LYS A 194 1.62 0.56 11.83
C LYS A 194 1.23 -0.82 12.39
N SER A 195 -0.05 -1.19 12.36
CA SER A 195 -0.48 -2.48 12.89
C SER A 195 -0.16 -3.65 11.97
N ILE A 196 0.06 -3.40 10.67
CA ILE A 196 0.30 -4.44 9.68
C ILE A 196 1.74 -4.46 9.16
N SER A 197 2.55 -3.42 9.38
CA SER A 197 3.86 -3.31 8.76
C SER A 197 4.97 -4.05 9.51
N PHE A 198 5.99 -4.48 8.78
CA PHE A 198 7.20 -5.09 9.34
C PHE A 198 8.27 -4.03 9.54
N GLY A 199 8.01 -3.10 10.46
CA GLY A 199 8.95 -2.01 10.76
C GLY A 199 10.22 -2.50 11.47
N GLU A 200 11.30 -1.76 11.25
CA GLU A 200 12.61 -1.97 11.90
C GLU A 200 13.12 -0.64 12.43
N THR A 201 13.81 -0.64 13.58
CA THR A 201 14.40 0.59 14.15
C THR A 201 15.76 0.31 14.74
N MET A 202 16.75 1.11 14.33
CA MET A 202 18.11 1.06 14.86
C MET A 202 18.50 2.41 15.45
N LYS A 203 19.15 2.37 16.63
CA LYS A 203 19.78 3.57 17.21
C LYS A 203 21.11 3.84 16.52
N LYS A 204 21.29 5.09 16.09
CA LYS A 204 22.56 5.62 15.55
C LYS A 204 23.61 5.74 16.64
N ARG A 205 24.88 5.64 16.27
CA ARG A 205 26.00 5.89 17.18
C ARG A 205 26.04 7.37 17.54
N GLN A 206 26.28 7.68 18.81
CA GLN A 206 26.45 9.07 19.27
C GLN A 206 27.93 9.46 19.24
N VAL A 207 28.26 10.51 18.48
CA VAL A 207 29.62 11.06 18.40
C VAL A 207 29.78 12.18 19.42
N LYS A 208 30.63 11.98 20.43
CA LYS A 208 31.01 12.99 21.43
C LYS A 208 32.40 13.55 21.09
N SER A 209 32.55 14.35 20.03
CA SER A 209 33.86 14.93 19.69
C SER A 209 33.75 16.25 18.93
N GLY A 210 34.68 17.17 19.23
CA GLY A 210 34.77 18.54 18.72
C GLY A 210 35.39 18.68 17.32
N ASP A 211 36.01 17.64 16.78
CA ASP A 211 36.51 17.61 15.39
C ASP A 211 35.52 16.83 14.51
N ALA A 212 34.45 17.53 14.15
CA ALA A 212 33.14 16.91 14.07
C ALA A 212 32.64 16.58 12.65
N ALA A 213 33.33 16.94 11.57
CA ALA A 213 32.76 16.82 10.22
C ALA A 213 33.04 15.47 9.54
N ILE A 214 34.31 15.05 9.45
CA ILE A 214 34.72 13.85 8.70
C ILE A 214 34.24 12.57 9.41
N TYR A 215 34.46 12.46 10.73
CA TYR A 215 33.95 11.35 11.53
C TYR A 215 32.43 11.22 11.49
N ARG A 216 31.67 12.30 11.24
CA ARG A 216 30.20 12.21 11.15
C ARG A 216 29.75 11.57 9.85
N VAL A 217 30.44 11.79 8.73
CA VAL A 217 30.07 11.19 7.44
C VAL A 217 30.35 9.69 7.46
N GLU A 218 31.55 9.28 7.89
CA GLU A 218 31.91 7.87 8.01
C GLU A 218 30.98 7.12 8.98
N ILE A 219 30.63 7.72 10.12
CA ILE A 219 29.72 7.10 11.08
C ILE A 219 28.29 7.01 10.53
N GLN A 220 27.84 8.01 9.77
CA GLN A 220 26.54 7.94 9.09
C GLN A 220 26.49 6.82 8.06
N GLU A 221 27.55 6.66 7.26
CA GLU A 221 27.67 5.59 6.28
C GLU A 221 27.72 4.21 6.96
N MET A 222 28.51 4.07 8.04
CA MET A 222 28.55 2.84 8.83
C MET A 222 27.20 2.50 9.47
N ASP A 223 26.48 3.49 10.03
CA ASP A 223 25.15 3.27 10.60
C ASP A 223 24.14 2.88 9.51
N LEU A 224 24.23 3.48 8.32
CA LEU A 224 23.37 3.13 7.20
C LEU A 224 23.66 1.72 6.67
N ASN A 225 24.93 1.36 6.48
CA ASN A 225 25.34 0.02 6.05
C ASN A 225 24.87 -1.05 7.05
N ARG A 226 25.03 -0.78 8.35
CA ARG A 226 24.51 -1.68 9.40
C ARG A 226 22.98 -1.79 9.37
N PHE A 227 22.29 -0.69 9.07
CA PHE A 227 20.84 -0.75 8.91
C PHE A 227 20.46 -1.63 7.70
N TYR A 228 21.16 -1.49 6.57
CA TYR A 228 20.95 -2.37 5.41
C TYR A 228 21.23 -3.84 5.73
N GLU A 229 22.25 -4.16 6.53
CA GLU A 229 22.47 -5.53 7.02
C GLU A 229 21.25 -6.06 7.78
N ILE A 230 20.68 -5.28 8.72
CA ILE A 230 19.47 -5.68 9.47
C ILE A 230 18.28 -5.94 8.53
N ILE A 231 18.10 -5.08 7.53
CA ILE A 231 17.04 -5.19 6.53
C ILE A 231 17.22 -6.43 5.65
N ASN A 232 18.45 -6.71 5.23
CA ASN A 232 18.78 -7.83 4.34
C ASN A 232 18.77 -9.17 5.08
N ASP A 233 19.18 -9.19 6.35
CA ASP A 233 19.20 -10.38 7.22
C ASP A 233 17.81 -10.74 7.77
N ASN A 234 16.76 -10.04 7.33
CA ASN A 234 15.39 -10.26 7.74
C ASN A 234 14.97 -11.73 7.58
N GLN A 235 14.75 -12.42 8.71
CA GLN A 235 14.39 -13.84 8.78
C GLN A 235 12.90 -14.11 8.52
N ARG A 236 12.13 -13.09 8.13
CA ARG A 236 10.70 -13.26 7.84
C ARG A 236 10.52 -14.12 6.59
N THR A 237 9.71 -15.15 6.74
CA THR A 237 9.33 -16.07 5.68
C THR A 237 8.36 -15.43 4.68
N LYS A 238 8.35 -15.93 3.44
CA LYS A 238 7.35 -15.57 2.42
C LYS A 238 5.92 -15.64 2.98
N GLN A 239 5.61 -16.70 3.72
CA GLN A 239 4.26 -16.89 4.28
C GLN A 239 3.85 -15.78 5.25
N GLN A 240 4.79 -15.23 6.03
CA GLN A 240 4.50 -14.09 6.92
C GLN A 240 4.15 -12.83 6.12
N TYR A 241 4.81 -12.60 4.98
CA TYR A 241 4.44 -11.52 4.07
C TYR A 241 3.09 -11.74 3.41
N TYR A 242 2.74 -12.99 3.07
CA TYR A 242 1.55 -13.36 2.33
C TYR A 242 0.31 -13.60 3.23
N THR A 243 0.48 -13.45 4.54
CA THR A 243 -0.60 -13.60 5.53
C THR A 243 -0.89 -12.28 6.19
N ILE A 244 -2.09 -11.73 6.02
CA ILE A 244 -2.57 -10.57 6.79
C ILE A 244 -3.61 -11.00 7.81
N ASP A 245 -3.44 -10.51 9.03
CA ASP A 245 -4.35 -10.72 10.15
C ASP A 245 -4.75 -9.35 10.69
N LEU A 246 -5.97 -8.94 10.39
CA LEU A 246 -6.59 -7.71 10.87
C LEU A 246 -7.30 -8.03 12.18
N ASP A 247 -6.63 -7.71 13.29
CA ASP A 247 -7.22 -7.82 14.63
C ASP A 247 -8.41 -6.86 14.82
N ASP A 248 -9.09 -6.94 15.97
CA ASP A 248 -10.23 -6.09 16.29
C ASP A 248 -9.87 -4.60 16.19
N ASN A 249 -8.69 -4.22 16.69
CA ASN A 249 -8.26 -2.83 16.70
C ASN A 249 -8.06 -2.30 15.28
N THR A 250 -7.34 -3.05 14.43
CA THR A 250 -7.08 -2.67 13.04
C THR A 250 -8.38 -2.63 12.24
N SER A 251 -9.25 -3.63 12.42
CA SER A 251 -10.56 -3.67 11.78
C SER A 251 -11.40 -2.44 12.16
N ASN A 252 -11.40 -2.04 13.44
CA ASN A 252 -12.10 -0.84 13.91
C ASN A 252 -11.52 0.45 13.31
N LEU A 253 -10.19 0.55 13.14
CA LEU A 253 -9.57 1.70 12.48
C LEU A 253 -9.99 1.79 11.00
N ILE A 254 -10.05 0.66 10.30
CA ILE A 254 -10.51 0.60 8.90
C ILE A 254 -11.98 0.99 8.82
N ILE A 255 -12.86 0.44 9.67
CA ILE A 255 -14.29 0.81 9.70
C ILE A 255 -14.47 2.30 9.96
N LYS A 256 -13.72 2.85 10.91
CA LYS A 256 -13.73 4.29 11.20
C LYS A 256 -13.30 5.11 9.96
N LEU A 257 -12.28 4.66 9.24
CA LEU A 257 -11.81 5.30 8.02
C LEU A 257 -12.88 5.28 6.93
N LEU A 258 -13.49 4.11 6.69
CA LEU A 258 -14.56 3.92 5.70
C LEU A 258 -15.76 4.81 5.98
N ASN A 259 -16.17 4.92 7.25
CA ASN A 259 -17.26 5.82 7.65
C ASN A 259 -16.95 7.30 7.42
N MET A 260 -15.68 7.72 7.47
CA MET A 260 -15.27 9.11 7.22
C MET A 260 -15.24 9.47 5.73
N ILE A 261 -15.14 8.47 4.85
CA ILE A 261 -15.04 8.68 3.40
C ILE A 261 -16.32 8.23 2.67
N ARG A 262 -17.37 7.88 3.41
CA ARG A 262 -18.69 7.57 2.87
C ARG A 262 -19.34 8.84 2.28
N VAL A 263 -20.08 8.68 1.18
CA VAL A 263 -20.90 9.74 0.56
C VAL A 263 -22.33 9.69 1.08
#